data_AF-A0AA38XIZ6-F1
#
_entry.id   AF-A0AA38XIZ6-F1
#
_cell.length_a   1.000
_cell.length_b   1.000
_cell.length_c   1.000
_cell.angle_alpha   90.00
_cell.angle_beta   90.00
_cell.angle_gamma   90.00
#
_symmetry.space_group_name_H-M   'P 1'
#
loop_
_entity.id
_entity.type
_entity.pdbx_description
1 polymer ?
#
loop_
_entity_poly.entity_id
_entity_poly.type
_entity_poly.pdbx_seq_one_letter_code
_entity_poly.pdbx_strand_id
1 'polypeptide(L)'
;MAQYNRAIAALAADSSLSIEAILRGQSPHIHVKAGLDLGRSQPQSAWKEQSIKGTALRAFVWFAHLLSAYYDVMNPPENAPLLVYAFRTSDVPRSFSNAPSAIECVEALLRSVMHLRNDEIDLMSRTKHNQLVDYHSKVSAAIDASVALAPKQSDLIHDLEMLRIHLRVISLMLATYAADSESVWNHYTADFEMILTGVENAMAYQELNPRSFYPSLGLVSPLFCVATKSRDPKLQQRALYLLHKLKRKERTWNSCIAHQIARAVFNLEHGFAFKQGNQEIPEDCRVRLDSVVFEHQHQRIVVFYRRMATYKTHPEVESVTVPWDPLIDVHFDFVHMSRKALACFGYTGVHLIVPPIPCQCHPSLGQFSPAASDPSSEMSLELR
;
A
#
# COMPACT_ATOMS: atom_id res chain seq x y z
N MET A 1 5.70 -3.06 28.63
CA MET A 1 5.95 -4.52 28.56
C MET A 1 5.70 -5.24 29.88
N ALA A 2 6.38 -4.93 30.99
CA ALA A 2 6.21 -5.67 32.25
C ALA A 2 4.82 -5.58 32.91
N GLN A 3 4.07 -4.49 32.69
CA GLN A 3 2.68 -4.35 33.14
C GLN A 3 1.68 -5.04 32.19
N TYR A 4 1.96 -5.05 30.89
CA TYR A 4 1.19 -5.76 29.87
C TYR A 4 1.26 -7.28 30.07
N ASN A 5 2.45 -7.80 30.31
CA ASN A 5 2.66 -9.23 30.60
C ASN A 5 2.01 -9.66 31.92
N ARG A 6 1.94 -8.76 32.93
CA ARG A 6 1.23 -9.03 34.19
C ARG A 6 -0.29 -9.07 34.01
N ALA A 7 -0.86 -8.22 33.15
CA ALA A 7 -2.29 -8.25 32.86
C ALA A 7 -2.71 -9.52 32.09
N ILE A 8 -1.89 -9.95 31.12
CA ILE A 8 -2.09 -11.21 30.38
C ILE A 8 -1.99 -12.43 31.31
N ALA A 9 -1.00 -12.44 32.22
CA ALA A 9 -0.82 -13.54 33.18
C ALA A 9 -1.98 -13.64 34.20
N ALA A 10 -2.55 -12.51 34.61
CA ALA A 10 -3.72 -12.50 35.50
C ALA A 10 -4.99 -13.03 34.80
N LEU A 11 -5.17 -12.71 33.50
CA LEU A 11 -6.29 -13.21 32.68
C LEU A 11 -6.22 -14.73 32.41
N ALA A 12 -5.00 -15.28 32.30
CA ALA A 12 -4.78 -16.72 32.10
C ALA A 12 -4.87 -17.55 33.39
N ALA A 13 -4.86 -16.91 34.57
CA ALA A 13 -5.05 -17.59 35.85
C ALA A 13 -6.54 -17.81 36.19
N ASP A 14 -7.42 -16.97 35.63
CA ASP A 14 -8.87 -16.96 35.92
C ASP A 14 -9.71 -17.73 34.87
N SER A 15 -9.08 -18.08 33.75
CA SER A 15 -9.67 -18.92 32.70
C SER A 15 -8.75 -20.11 32.45
N SER A 16 -9.31 -21.31 32.34
CA SER A 16 -8.57 -22.57 32.11
C SER A 16 -7.94 -22.67 30.71
N LEU A 17 -7.45 -21.57 30.16
CA LEU A 17 -6.84 -21.43 28.84
C LEU A 17 -5.36 -21.10 29.02
N SER A 18 -4.49 -22.00 28.57
CA SER A 18 -3.05 -21.79 28.68
C SER A 18 -2.62 -20.57 27.85
N ILE A 19 -1.69 -19.79 28.40
CA ILE A 19 -1.05 -18.62 27.76
C ILE A 19 -0.51 -18.98 26.36
N GLU A 20 -0.13 -20.25 26.18
CA GLU A 20 0.38 -20.80 24.94
C GLU A 20 -0.69 -20.90 23.83
N ALA A 21 -1.96 -21.14 24.17
CA ALA A 21 -3.08 -21.14 23.22
C ALA A 21 -3.45 -19.71 22.77
N ILE A 22 -3.27 -18.72 23.64
CA ILE A 22 -3.52 -17.30 23.36
C ILE A 22 -2.46 -16.74 22.39
N LEU A 23 -1.20 -17.18 22.50
CA LEU A 23 -0.11 -16.71 21.66
C LEU A 23 0.01 -17.45 20.31
N ARG A 24 -0.58 -18.65 20.18
CA ARG A 24 -0.53 -19.48 18.96
C ARG A 24 -1.63 -19.20 17.93
N GLY A 25 -2.23 -18.02 17.94
CA GLY A 25 -3.00 -17.52 16.78
C GLY A 25 -4.39 -18.11 16.59
N GLN A 26 -5.16 -18.32 17.66
CA GLN A 26 -6.60 -18.49 17.49
C GLN A 26 -7.29 -17.14 17.22
N SER A 27 -8.27 -17.19 16.33
CA SER A 27 -8.74 -16.06 15.52
C SER A 27 -9.24 -14.83 16.32
N PRO A 28 -9.05 -13.60 15.81
CA PRO A 28 -9.43 -12.33 16.45
C PRO A 28 -10.86 -12.25 17.01
N HIS A 29 -11.82 -12.99 16.44
CA HIS A 29 -13.22 -13.00 16.89
C HIS A 29 -13.39 -13.59 18.30
N ILE A 30 -12.54 -14.53 18.72
CA ILE A 30 -12.56 -15.13 20.06
C ILE A 30 -12.14 -14.07 21.10
N HIS A 31 -11.15 -13.24 20.75
CA HIS A 31 -10.64 -12.17 21.61
C HIS A 31 -11.67 -11.04 21.83
N VAL A 32 -12.42 -10.66 20.79
CA VAL A 32 -13.48 -9.64 20.88
C VAL A 32 -14.68 -10.16 21.68
N LYS A 33 -15.10 -11.42 21.44
CA LYS A 33 -16.21 -12.05 22.17
C LYS A 33 -15.89 -12.21 23.67
N ALA A 34 -14.70 -12.69 24.01
CA ALA A 34 -14.26 -12.82 25.41
C ALA A 34 -14.24 -11.46 26.14
N GLY A 35 -13.78 -10.39 25.48
CA GLY A 35 -13.80 -9.04 26.05
C GLY A 35 -15.22 -8.48 26.28
N LEU A 36 -16.15 -8.75 25.36
CA LEU A 36 -17.55 -8.34 25.49
C LEU A 36 -18.29 -9.13 26.59
N ASP A 37 -18.02 -10.42 26.71
CA ASP A 37 -18.63 -11.28 27.73
C ASP A 37 -18.12 -10.94 29.14
N LEU A 38 -16.84 -10.56 29.28
CA LEU A 38 -16.26 -9.99 30.52
C LEU A 38 -16.88 -8.64 30.90
N GLY A 39 -17.20 -7.80 29.91
CA GLY A 39 -17.87 -6.52 30.15
C GLY A 39 -19.32 -6.67 30.63
N ARG A 40 -19.98 -7.79 30.31
CA ARG A 40 -21.37 -8.07 30.68
C ARG A 40 -21.52 -8.76 32.05
N SER A 41 -20.47 -9.40 32.57
CA SER A 41 -20.52 -10.21 33.80
C SER A 41 -20.11 -9.46 35.08
N GLN A 42 -19.67 -8.20 35.00
CA GLN A 42 -19.20 -7.42 36.15
C GLN A 42 -20.22 -6.34 36.59
N PRO A 43 -20.53 -6.21 37.89
CA PRO A 43 -21.47 -5.20 38.40
C PRO A 43 -20.98 -3.76 38.19
N GLN A 44 -21.89 -2.86 37.79
CA GLN A 44 -21.63 -1.44 37.46
C GLN A 44 -20.94 -0.62 38.57
N SER A 45 -20.89 -1.11 39.81
CA SER A 45 -20.23 -0.45 40.94
C SER A 45 -18.70 -0.59 40.97
N ALA A 46 -18.11 -1.54 40.22
CA ALA A 46 -16.66 -1.77 40.18
C ALA A 46 -15.88 -0.80 39.25
N TRP A 47 -16.57 0.15 38.61
CA TRP A 47 -16.05 0.92 37.46
C TRP A 47 -15.47 2.30 37.83
N LYS A 48 -15.16 2.54 39.11
CA LYS A 48 -14.55 3.79 39.59
C LYS A 48 -13.02 3.73 39.56
N GLU A 49 -12.43 3.83 38.37
CA GLU A 49 -11.04 4.31 38.22
C GLU A 49 -10.86 4.95 36.85
N GLN A 50 -10.97 6.27 36.84
CA GLN A 50 -11.35 7.09 35.70
C GLN A 50 -10.12 7.86 35.19
N SER A 51 -9.39 7.30 34.22
CA SER A 51 -8.48 8.03 33.32
C SER A 51 -7.77 7.06 32.36
N ILE A 52 -7.17 6.00 32.89
CA ILE A 52 -6.36 5.06 32.09
C ILE A 52 -7.24 4.09 31.28
N LYS A 53 -8.40 3.70 31.82
CA LYS A 53 -9.31 2.72 31.21
C LYS A 53 -10.12 3.28 30.04
N GLY A 54 -10.42 4.58 30.03
CA GLY A 54 -11.11 5.22 28.90
C GLY A 54 -10.23 5.32 27.65
N THR A 55 -8.92 5.45 27.83
CA THR A 55 -7.92 5.42 26.75
C THR A 55 -7.67 3.99 26.30
N ALA A 56 -7.56 3.03 27.22
CA ALA A 56 -7.40 1.61 26.89
C ALA A 56 -8.63 1.03 26.17
N LEU A 57 -9.84 1.38 26.61
CA LEU A 57 -11.08 0.95 25.94
C LEU A 57 -11.25 1.62 24.57
N ARG A 58 -10.89 2.91 24.44
CA ARG A 58 -10.86 3.57 23.12
C ARG A 58 -9.81 2.97 22.21
N ALA A 59 -8.63 2.65 22.72
CA ALA A 59 -7.59 1.94 21.97
C ALA A 59 -8.03 0.53 21.58
N PHE A 60 -8.72 -0.20 22.46
CA PHE A 60 -9.26 -1.53 22.19
C PHE A 60 -10.39 -1.51 21.16
N VAL A 61 -11.33 -0.57 21.27
CA VAL A 61 -12.41 -0.37 20.28
C VAL A 61 -11.84 0.06 18.94
N TRP A 62 -10.86 0.97 18.95
CA TRP A 62 -10.14 1.37 17.75
C TRP A 62 -9.38 0.20 17.12
N PHE A 63 -8.71 -0.63 17.93
CA PHE A 63 -8.01 -1.83 17.48
C PHE A 63 -8.96 -2.92 16.97
N ALA A 64 -10.12 -3.09 17.59
CA ALA A 64 -11.18 -4.01 17.15
C ALA A 64 -11.81 -3.53 15.82
N HIS A 65 -12.03 -2.23 15.64
CA HIS A 65 -12.42 -1.66 14.35
C HIS A 65 -11.32 -1.82 13.30
N LEU A 66 -10.05 -1.66 13.67
CA LEU A 66 -8.91 -1.89 12.78
C LEU A 66 -8.79 -3.35 12.34
N LEU A 67 -9.07 -4.28 13.26
CA LEU A 67 -9.10 -5.73 13.00
C LEU A 67 -10.33 -6.15 12.18
N SER A 68 -11.50 -5.54 12.41
CA SER A 68 -12.69 -5.75 11.58
C SER A 68 -12.44 -5.25 10.16
N ALA A 69 -11.92 -4.02 10.02
CA ALA A 69 -11.56 -3.47 8.71
C ALA A 69 -10.42 -4.25 8.05
N TYR A 70 -9.48 -4.80 8.81
CA TYR A 70 -8.47 -5.75 8.31
C TYR A 70 -9.13 -7.00 7.73
N TYR A 71 -10.09 -7.59 8.44
CA TYR A 71 -10.77 -8.80 8.01
C TYR A 71 -11.68 -8.56 6.80
N ASP A 72 -12.43 -7.45 6.79
CA ASP A 72 -13.32 -7.06 5.69
C ASP A 72 -12.55 -6.68 4.41
N VAL A 73 -11.33 -6.17 4.53
CA VAL A 73 -10.47 -5.87 3.36
C VAL A 73 -9.77 -7.12 2.83
N MET A 74 -9.33 -8.02 3.73
CA MET A 74 -8.60 -9.23 3.34
C MET A 74 -9.54 -10.35 2.86
N ASN A 75 -10.75 -10.40 3.38
CA ASN A 75 -11.81 -11.34 3.02
C ASN A 75 -13.14 -10.58 2.92
N PRO A 76 -13.33 -9.72 1.90
CA PRO A 76 -14.60 -9.03 1.72
C PRO A 76 -15.71 -10.09 1.60
N PRO A 77 -16.77 -10.03 2.43
CA PRO A 77 -17.89 -10.93 2.26
C PRO A 77 -18.37 -10.79 0.81
N GLU A 78 -18.52 -11.91 0.09
CA GLU A 78 -18.93 -11.91 -1.33
C GLU A 78 -20.25 -11.15 -1.57
N ASN A 79 -21.01 -10.86 -0.51
CA ASN A 79 -22.29 -10.16 -0.52
C ASN A 79 -22.37 -8.96 0.45
N ALA A 80 -21.24 -8.36 0.90
CA ALA A 80 -21.33 -7.16 1.73
C ALA A 80 -21.96 -6.02 0.93
N PRO A 81 -23.14 -5.49 1.31
CA PRO A 81 -23.77 -4.42 0.56
C PRO A 81 -22.89 -3.17 0.68
N LEU A 82 -22.61 -2.55 -0.47
CA LEU A 82 -21.90 -1.26 -0.62
C LEU A 82 -22.48 -0.11 0.22
N LEU A 83 -23.64 -0.32 0.85
CA LEU A 83 -24.27 0.56 1.84
C LEU A 83 -23.35 0.94 3.02
N VAL A 84 -22.32 0.15 3.34
CA VAL A 84 -21.37 0.52 4.41
C VAL A 84 -20.43 1.67 4.00
N TYR A 85 -20.28 1.93 2.70
CA TYR A 85 -19.48 3.03 2.15
C TYR A 85 -20.33 3.94 1.25
N ALA A 86 -21.57 4.25 1.63
CA ALA A 86 -22.40 5.17 0.87
C ALA A 86 -21.81 6.59 0.92
N PHE A 87 -21.04 6.97 -0.10
CA PHE A 87 -20.56 8.33 -0.28
C PHE A 87 -21.71 9.21 -0.72
N ARG A 88 -21.97 10.30 0.00
CA ARG A 88 -22.65 11.44 -0.62
C ARG A 88 -21.59 12.44 -0.99
N THR A 89 -21.58 12.81 -2.26
CA THR A 89 -20.67 13.83 -2.77
C THR A 89 -20.97 15.21 -2.17
N SER A 90 -22.14 15.37 -1.54
CA SER A 90 -22.49 16.52 -0.69
C SER A 90 -21.69 16.62 0.61
N ASP A 91 -21.09 15.52 1.07
CA ASP A 91 -20.45 15.44 2.39
C ASP A 91 -18.97 15.87 2.33
N VAL A 92 -18.42 16.09 1.13
CA VAL A 92 -17.08 16.63 0.95
C VAL A 92 -17.10 18.14 1.19
N PRO A 93 -16.34 18.66 2.17
CA PRO A 93 -16.30 20.10 2.43
C PRO A 93 -15.57 20.84 1.30
N ARG A 94 -15.78 22.15 1.21
CA ARG A 94 -15.05 23.00 0.23
C ARG A 94 -13.54 23.09 0.52
N SER A 95 -13.17 22.93 1.78
CA SER A 95 -11.78 22.84 2.25
C SER A 95 -11.75 22.11 3.60
N PHE A 96 -10.60 21.55 3.93
CA PHE A 96 -10.29 20.85 5.17
C PHE A 96 -9.54 21.78 6.11
N SER A 97 -10.02 21.86 7.36
CA SER A 97 -9.35 22.59 8.43
C SER A 97 -8.28 21.76 9.15
N ASN A 98 -8.26 20.44 8.93
CA ASN A 98 -7.38 19.50 9.61
C ASN A 98 -7.09 18.29 8.72
N ALA A 99 -5.93 17.67 8.92
CA ALA A 99 -5.48 16.51 8.14
C ALA A 99 -6.35 15.25 8.37
N PRO A 100 -6.76 14.88 9.60
CA PRO A 100 -7.60 13.70 9.83
C PRO A 100 -8.86 13.63 8.96
N SER A 101 -9.63 14.72 8.87
CA SER A 101 -10.84 14.75 8.03
C SER A 101 -10.54 14.57 6.54
N ALA A 102 -9.40 15.10 6.07
CA ALA A 102 -8.96 14.90 4.69
C ALA A 102 -8.54 13.45 4.44
N ILE A 103 -7.79 12.84 5.38
CA ILE A 103 -7.37 11.44 5.29
C ILE A 103 -8.59 10.52 5.26
N GLU A 104 -9.60 10.75 6.09
CA GLU A 104 -10.83 9.95 6.10
C GLU A 104 -11.52 9.92 4.73
N CYS A 105 -11.61 11.07 4.05
CA CYS A 105 -12.19 11.15 2.71
C CYS A 105 -11.37 10.37 1.68
N VAL A 106 -10.04 10.52 1.70
CA VAL A 106 -9.14 9.82 0.77
C VAL A 106 -9.12 8.32 1.04
N GLU A 107 -9.13 7.89 2.30
CA GLU A 107 -9.23 6.49 2.68
C GLU A 107 -10.54 5.86 2.22
N ALA A 108 -11.66 6.55 2.44
CA ALA A 108 -12.95 6.05 2.03
C ALA A 108 -13.01 5.90 0.50
N LEU A 109 -12.54 6.90 -0.25
CA LEU A 109 -12.38 6.81 -1.70
C LEU A 109 -11.48 5.63 -2.12
N LEU A 110 -10.31 5.48 -1.48
CA LEU A 110 -9.37 4.41 -1.77
C LEU A 110 -10.01 3.03 -1.56
N ARG A 111 -10.71 2.82 -0.44
CA ARG A 111 -11.44 1.56 -0.18
C ARG A 111 -12.40 1.27 -1.32
N SER A 112 -13.18 2.24 -1.76
CA SER A 112 -14.21 1.98 -2.76
C SER A 112 -13.67 1.80 -4.17
N VAL A 113 -12.55 2.45 -4.50
CA VAL A 113 -11.83 2.16 -5.74
C VAL A 113 -11.28 0.74 -5.72
N MET A 114 -10.72 0.27 -4.60
CA MET A 114 -10.25 -1.12 -4.50
C MET A 114 -11.40 -2.13 -4.67
N HIS A 115 -12.59 -1.84 -4.13
CA HIS A 115 -13.76 -2.69 -4.34
C HIS A 115 -14.22 -2.67 -5.81
N LEU A 116 -14.29 -1.49 -6.42
CA LEU A 116 -14.63 -1.36 -7.85
C LEU A 116 -13.72 -2.22 -8.73
N ARG A 117 -12.41 -2.24 -8.46
CA ARG A 117 -11.44 -3.04 -9.23
C ARG A 117 -11.56 -4.56 -9.04
N ASN A 118 -12.32 -4.98 -8.03
CA ASN A 118 -12.64 -6.39 -7.80
C ASN A 118 -13.98 -6.81 -8.41
N ASP A 119 -14.83 -5.85 -8.79
CA ASP A 119 -16.12 -6.10 -9.43
C ASP A 119 -15.95 -6.45 -10.91
N GLU A 120 -16.84 -7.30 -11.43
CA GLU A 120 -16.98 -7.49 -12.88
C GLU A 120 -17.42 -6.17 -13.55
N ILE A 121 -16.96 -5.96 -14.78
CA ILE A 121 -17.32 -4.77 -15.54
C ILE A 121 -18.74 -4.95 -16.08
N ASP A 122 -19.70 -4.30 -15.44
CA ASP A 122 -21.12 -4.29 -15.78
C ASP A 122 -21.68 -2.86 -15.72
N LEU A 123 -22.99 -2.69 -15.89
CA LEU A 123 -23.63 -1.37 -15.83
C LEU A 123 -23.55 -0.74 -14.43
N MET A 124 -23.59 -1.56 -13.38
CA MET A 124 -23.59 -1.12 -12.01
C MET A 124 -22.20 -0.63 -11.59
N SER A 125 -21.14 -1.37 -11.93
CA SER A 125 -19.75 -0.96 -11.69
C SER A 125 -19.37 0.28 -12.51
N ARG A 126 -19.89 0.46 -13.72
CA ARG A 126 -19.74 1.73 -14.48
C ARG A 126 -20.40 2.92 -13.77
N THR A 127 -21.57 2.72 -13.17
CA THR A 127 -22.25 3.76 -12.41
C THR A 127 -21.49 4.11 -11.14
N LYS A 128 -20.99 3.11 -10.40
CA LYS A 128 -20.10 3.30 -9.25
C LYS A 128 -18.81 4.04 -9.66
N HIS A 129 -18.20 3.68 -10.79
CA HIS A 129 -17.01 4.34 -11.33
C HIS A 129 -17.25 5.84 -11.53
N ASN A 130 -18.34 6.23 -12.21
CA ASN A 130 -18.67 7.64 -12.42
C ASN A 130 -18.89 8.40 -11.10
N GLN A 131 -19.55 7.77 -10.12
CA GLN A 131 -19.74 8.36 -8.78
C GLN A 131 -18.40 8.57 -8.06
N LEU A 132 -17.49 7.61 -8.16
CA LEU A 132 -16.16 7.70 -7.56
C LEU A 132 -15.27 8.74 -8.26
N VAL A 133 -15.42 8.93 -9.58
CA VAL A 133 -14.76 10.02 -10.31
C VAL A 133 -15.26 11.39 -9.84
N ASP A 134 -16.58 11.58 -9.66
CA ASP A 134 -17.13 12.83 -9.11
C ASP A 134 -16.65 13.07 -7.66
N TYR A 135 -16.66 12.03 -6.83
CA TYR A 135 -16.16 12.12 -5.45
C TYR A 135 -14.66 12.45 -5.41
N HIS A 136 -13.85 11.79 -6.24
CA HIS A 136 -12.41 12.08 -6.39
C HIS A 136 -12.16 13.54 -6.79
N SER A 137 -12.91 14.05 -7.77
CA SER A 137 -12.78 15.44 -8.22
C SER A 137 -13.08 16.43 -7.09
N LYS A 138 -14.14 16.19 -6.31
CA LYS A 138 -14.51 17.03 -5.17
C LYS A 138 -13.48 16.99 -4.05
N VAL A 139 -12.99 15.80 -3.68
CA VAL A 139 -11.95 15.67 -2.64
C VAL A 139 -10.65 16.34 -3.10
N SER A 140 -10.26 16.16 -4.36
CA SER A 140 -9.06 16.82 -4.93
C SER A 140 -9.19 18.34 -4.89
N ALA A 141 -10.32 18.89 -5.33
CA ALA A 141 -10.58 20.33 -5.28
C ALA A 141 -10.57 20.87 -3.85
N ALA A 142 -11.15 20.12 -2.90
CA ALA A 142 -11.14 20.49 -1.49
C ALA A 142 -9.72 20.50 -0.90
N ILE A 143 -8.89 19.51 -1.22
CA ILE A 143 -7.48 19.48 -0.80
C ILE A 143 -6.70 20.65 -1.42
N ASP A 144 -6.86 20.92 -2.72
CA ASP A 144 -6.18 22.03 -3.38
C ASP A 144 -6.56 23.38 -2.75
N ALA A 145 -7.85 23.59 -2.45
CA ALA A 145 -8.31 24.77 -1.72
C ALA A 145 -7.72 24.85 -0.31
N SER A 146 -7.58 23.72 0.37
CA SER A 146 -6.99 23.64 1.72
C SER A 146 -5.51 24.01 1.72
N VAL A 147 -4.75 23.50 0.75
CA VAL A 147 -3.33 23.83 0.56
C VAL A 147 -3.15 25.32 0.28
N ALA A 148 -4.02 25.90 -0.55
CA ALA A 148 -3.96 27.34 -0.86
C ALA A 148 -4.26 28.24 0.35
N LEU A 149 -5.10 27.77 1.29
CA LEU A 149 -5.49 28.51 2.49
C LEU A 149 -4.57 28.27 3.70
N ALA A 150 -3.88 27.14 3.74
CA ALA A 150 -3.09 26.76 4.90
C ALA A 150 -1.87 27.67 5.08
N PRO A 151 -1.46 27.99 6.33
CA PRO A 151 -0.26 28.77 6.58
C PRO A 151 0.97 28.08 6.00
N LYS A 152 1.79 28.83 5.26
CA LYS A 152 3.07 28.35 4.73
C LYS A 152 3.90 27.76 5.88
N GLN A 153 4.46 26.57 5.67
CA GLN A 153 5.27 25.80 6.64
C GLN A 153 4.48 25.16 7.80
N SER A 154 3.15 25.01 7.69
CA SER A 154 2.39 24.21 8.65
C SER A 154 2.50 22.70 8.39
N ASP A 155 2.42 21.91 9.46
CA ASP A 155 2.30 20.45 9.42
C ASP A 155 1.13 19.99 8.53
N LEU A 156 0.04 20.76 8.53
CA LEU A 156 -1.15 20.52 7.72
C LEU A 156 -0.85 20.52 6.22
N ILE A 157 -0.05 21.47 5.71
CA ILE A 157 0.30 21.50 4.28
C ILE A 157 1.01 20.21 3.88
N HIS A 158 1.96 19.74 4.69
CA HIS A 158 2.73 18.55 4.38
C HIS A 158 1.85 17.29 4.37
N ASP A 159 0.91 17.20 5.31
CA ASP A 159 -0.06 16.10 5.33
C ASP A 159 -1.01 16.15 4.12
N LEU A 160 -1.44 17.34 3.70
CA LEU A 160 -2.29 17.51 2.51
C LEU A 160 -1.53 17.22 1.20
N GLU A 161 -0.28 17.64 1.07
CA GLU A 161 0.57 17.31 -0.07
C GLU A 161 0.83 15.80 -0.18
N MET A 162 1.02 15.12 0.95
CA MET A 162 1.05 13.65 1.01
C MET A 162 -0.24 13.04 0.43
N LEU A 163 -1.41 13.57 0.81
CA LEU A 163 -2.68 13.09 0.27
C LEU A 163 -2.83 13.32 -1.24
N ARG A 164 -2.25 14.39 -1.80
CA ARG A 164 -2.25 14.63 -3.25
C ARG A 164 -1.52 13.52 -4.02
N ILE A 165 -0.46 12.95 -3.44
CA ILE A 165 0.24 11.78 -4.01
C ILE A 165 -0.73 10.60 -4.13
N HIS A 166 -1.50 10.30 -3.07
CA HIS A 166 -2.45 9.19 -3.07
C HIS A 166 -3.65 9.45 -4.00
N LEU A 167 -4.19 10.67 -4.01
CA LEU A 167 -5.25 11.05 -4.95
C LEU A 167 -4.82 10.92 -6.41
N ARG A 168 -3.56 11.19 -6.72
CA ARG A 168 -2.99 10.98 -8.05
C ARG A 168 -3.01 9.50 -8.41
N VAL A 169 -2.54 8.63 -7.52
CA VAL A 169 -2.58 7.16 -7.75
C VAL A 169 -4.02 6.66 -7.89
N ILE A 170 -4.95 7.16 -7.07
CA ILE A 170 -6.39 6.84 -7.18
C ILE A 170 -6.94 7.27 -8.54
N SER A 171 -6.59 8.46 -9.02
CA SER A 171 -6.98 8.94 -10.35
C SER A 171 -6.52 7.98 -11.44
N LEU A 172 -5.29 7.47 -11.34
CA LEU A 172 -4.76 6.48 -12.27
C LEU A 172 -5.53 5.16 -12.20
N MET A 173 -5.86 4.69 -10.99
CA MET A 173 -6.68 3.47 -10.81
C MET A 173 -8.07 3.61 -11.43
N LEU A 174 -8.71 4.76 -11.26
CA LEU A 174 -10.01 5.06 -11.86
C LEU A 174 -9.92 5.15 -13.38
N ALA A 175 -8.92 5.84 -13.91
CA ALA A 175 -8.77 6.04 -15.35
C ALA A 175 -8.40 4.73 -16.09
N THR A 176 -7.71 3.81 -15.42
CA THR A 176 -7.28 2.52 -16.00
C THR A 176 -8.16 1.34 -15.60
N TYR A 177 -9.27 1.56 -14.88
CA TYR A 177 -10.12 0.48 -14.34
C TYR A 177 -10.59 -0.50 -15.41
N ALA A 178 -11.05 0.01 -16.56
CA ALA A 178 -11.60 -0.80 -17.64
C ALA A 178 -10.59 -1.04 -18.79
N ALA A 179 -9.31 -0.72 -18.58
CA ALA A 179 -8.31 -0.88 -19.62
C ALA A 179 -7.95 -2.36 -19.80
N ASP A 180 -8.01 -2.83 -21.05
CA ASP A 180 -7.60 -4.17 -21.46
C ASP A 180 -6.07 -4.22 -21.68
N SER A 181 -5.49 -3.17 -22.24
CA SER A 181 -4.06 -3.05 -22.56
C SER A 181 -3.22 -2.37 -21.47
N GLU A 182 -1.96 -2.79 -21.36
CA GLU A 182 -0.93 -2.14 -20.53
C GLU A 182 -0.35 -0.88 -21.19
N SER A 183 -0.67 -0.61 -22.46
CA SER A 183 -0.38 0.66 -23.15
C SER A 183 -1.13 1.85 -22.60
N VAL A 184 -2.23 1.63 -21.88
CA VAL A 184 -2.96 2.73 -21.24
C VAL A 184 -2.06 3.59 -20.35
N TRP A 185 -1.06 2.96 -19.70
CA TRP A 185 -0.13 3.61 -18.78
C TRP A 185 0.81 4.63 -19.45
N ASN A 186 1.01 4.54 -20.77
CA ASN A 186 1.87 5.46 -21.52
C ASN A 186 1.38 6.92 -21.46
N HIS A 187 0.08 7.12 -21.22
CA HIS A 187 -0.53 8.46 -21.18
C HIS A 187 -0.28 9.20 -19.87
N TYR A 188 0.28 8.54 -18.85
CA TYR A 188 0.36 9.05 -17.48
C TYR A 188 1.79 9.34 -16.99
N THR A 189 2.75 9.49 -17.90
CA THR A 189 4.14 9.83 -17.56
C THR A 189 4.26 11.08 -16.70
N ALA A 190 3.47 12.13 -17.01
CA ALA A 190 3.43 13.35 -16.21
C ALA A 190 2.91 13.09 -14.78
N ASP A 191 1.88 12.26 -14.62
CA ASP A 191 1.35 11.86 -13.32
C ASP A 191 2.37 11.08 -12.50
N PHE A 192 3.14 10.19 -13.13
CA PHE A 192 4.24 9.48 -12.47
C PHE A 192 5.34 10.42 -11.99
N GLU A 193 5.75 11.40 -12.79
CA GLU A 193 6.74 12.41 -12.39
C GLU A 193 6.26 13.25 -11.20
N MET A 194 4.97 13.64 -11.21
CA MET A 194 4.35 14.36 -10.09
C MET A 194 4.30 13.51 -8.82
N ILE A 195 4.00 12.20 -8.93
CA ILE A 195 4.05 11.26 -7.80
C ILE A 195 5.46 11.22 -7.22
N LEU A 196 6.50 11.00 -8.04
CA LEU A 196 7.88 10.89 -7.54
C LEU A 196 8.38 12.18 -6.89
N THR A 197 8.08 13.32 -7.50
CA THR A 197 8.44 14.63 -6.94
C THR A 197 7.75 14.86 -5.59
N GLY A 198 6.47 14.51 -5.48
CA GLY A 198 5.73 14.58 -4.21
C GLY A 198 6.34 13.66 -3.14
N VAL A 199 6.70 12.42 -3.50
CA VAL A 199 7.32 11.46 -2.59
C VAL A 199 8.68 11.96 -2.09
N GLU A 200 9.52 12.52 -2.96
CA GLU A 200 10.82 13.07 -2.55
C GLU A 200 10.68 14.23 -1.58
N ASN A 201 9.77 15.17 -1.86
CA ASN A 201 9.47 16.28 -0.96
C ASN A 201 8.98 15.79 0.40
N ALA A 202 8.10 14.77 0.41
CA ALA A 202 7.63 14.15 1.63
C ALA A 202 8.75 13.46 2.42
N MET A 203 9.62 12.70 1.74
CA MET A 203 10.75 12.04 2.39
C MET A 203 11.72 13.07 2.99
N ALA A 204 12.05 14.14 2.24
CA ALA A 204 12.92 15.21 2.73
C ALA A 204 12.31 15.90 3.96
N TYR A 205 11.00 16.16 3.94
CA TYR A 205 10.32 16.74 5.10
C TYR A 205 10.33 15.79 6.31
N GLN A 206 10.10 14.49 6.11
CA GLN A 206 10.14 13.47 7.18
C GLN A 206 11.54 13.26 7.76
N GLU A 207 12.59 13.42 6.96
CA GLU A 207 13.99 13.39 7.43
C GLU A 207 14.26 14.57 8.38
N LEU A 208 13.74 15.76 8.07
CA LEU A 208 13.86 16.95 8.91
C LEU A 208 12.90 16.96 10.12
N ASN A 209 11.74 16.31 9.98
CA ASN A 209 10.67 16.29 10.97
C ASN A 209 10.24 14.84 11.27
N PRO A 210 11.09 14.04 11.92
CA PRO A 210 10.82 12.63 12.17
C PRO A 210 9.63 12.48 13.12
N ARG A 211 8.47 12.13 12.56
CA ARG A 211 7.28 11.73 13.34
C ARG A 211 7.27 10.21 13.47
N SER A 212 7.43 9.69 14.69
CA SER A 212 7.52 8.25 14.93
C SER A 212 6.17 7.52 14.80
N PHE A 213 5.04 8.24 14.93
CA PHE A 213 3.69 7.66 15.01
C PHE A 213 2.61 8.57 14.40
N TYR A 214 2.73 8.90 13.11
CA TYR A 214 1.66 9.63 12.41
C TYR A 214 0.84 8.69 11.53
N PRO A 215 -0.50 8.64 11.67
CA PRO A 215 -1.35 7.89 10.75
C PRO A 215 -1.18 8.43 9.33
N SER A 216 -0.61 7.60 8.45
CA SER A 216 -0.36 7.98 7.05
C SER A 216 -0.84 6.88 6.13
N LEU A 217 -1.11 7.24 4.87
CA LEU A 217 -1.37 6.31 3.78
C LEU A 217 -0.09 5.68 3.21
N GLY A 218 1.09 6.10 3.70
CA GLY A 218 2.39 5.52 3.35
C GLY A 218 2.97 6.03 2.03
N LEU A 219 4.14 5.53 1.65
CA LEU A 219 4.84 5.88 0.41
C LEU A 219 5.19 4.65 -0.42
N VAL A 220 5.11 3.43 0.13
CA VAL A 220 5.43 2.20 -0.61
C VAL A 220 4.47 2.00 -1.78
N SER A 221 3.16 2.14 -1.59
CA SER A 221 2.18 1.93 -2.67
C SER A 221 2.30 2.91 -3.84
N PRO A 222 2.40 4.25 -3.63
CA PRO A 222 2.69 5.19 -4.72
C PRO A 222 3.98 4.87 -5.47
N LEU A 223 5.07 4.57 -4.76
CA LEU A 223 6.34 4.24 -5.39
C LEU A 223 6.28 2.91 -6.16
N PHE A 224 5.60 1.90 -5.61
CA PHE A 224 5.39 0.62 -6.28
C PHE A 224 4.54 0.76 -7.54
N CYS A 225 3.53 1.63 -7.52
CA CYS A 225 2.75 2.00 -8.72
C CYS A 225 3.68 2.53 -9.83
N VAL A 226 4.49 3.54 -9.53
CA VAL A 226 5.40 4.12 -10.53
C VAL A 226 6.43 3.10 -11.02
N ALA A 227 7.06 2.36 -10.10
CA ALA A 227 8.11 1.40 -10.44
C ALA A 227 7.61 0.25 -11.34
N THR A 228 6.34 -0.13 -11.22
CA THR A 228 5.77 -1.26 -12.00
C THR A 228 4.94 -0.83 -13.21
N LYS A 229 4.47 0.41 -13.29
CA LYS A 229 3.57 0.88 -14.35
C LYS A 229 4.13 1.96 -15.27
N SER A 230 5.10 2.75 -14.82
CA SER A 230 5.76 3.70 -15.71
C SER A 230 6.46 2.96 -16.85
N ARG A 231 6.39 3.50 -18.07
CA ARG A 231 7.15 2.99 -19.23
C ARG A 231 8.39 3.82 -19.53
N ASP A 232 8.61 4.89 -18.77
CA ASP A 232 9.87 5.63 -18.79
C ASP A 232 10.89 4.92 -17.86
N PRO A 233 12.00 4.40 -18.41
CA PRO A 233 13.04 3.74 -17.62
C PRO A 233 13.60 4.64 -16.50
N LYS A 234 13.73 5.96 -16.73
CA LYS A 234 14.28 6.89 -15.74
C LYS A 234 13.36 7.02 -14.54
N LEU A 235 12.06 7.13 -14.78
CA LEU A 235 11.06 7.19 -13.71
C LEU A 235 10.99 5.88 -12.92
N GLN A 236 11.03 4.73 -13.62
CA GLN A 236 11.05 3.44 -12.94
C GLN A 236 12.30 3.27 -12.07
N GLN A 237 13.48 3.62 -12.59
CA GLN A 237 14.74 3.58 -11.85
C GLN A 237 14.73 4.51 -10.63
N ARG A 238 14.21 5.73 -10.77
CA ARG A 238 14.03 6.68 -9.66
C ARG A 238 13.09 6.11 -8.60
N ALA A 239 11.95 5.53 -9.00
CA ALA A 239 11.02 4.87 -8.08
C ALA A 239 11.66 3.68 -7.34
N LEU A 240 12.43 2.84 -8.05
CA LEU A 240 13.17 1.72 -7.47
C LEU A 240 14.19 2.19 -6.43
N TYR A 241 14.93 3.24 -6.74
CA TYR A 241 15.86 3.87 -5.81
C TYR A 241 15.15 4.36 -4.55
N LEU A 242 14.03 5.08 -4.70
CA LEU A 242 13.25 5.60 -3.58
C LEU A 242 12.63 4.47 -2.72
N LEU A 243 12.11 3.40 -3.32
CA LEU A 243 11.65 2.21 -2.57
C LEU A 243 12.76 1.61 -1.73
N HIS A 244 13.96 1.51 -2.31
CA HIS A 244 15.13 1.02 -1.60
C HIS A 244 15.52 1.98 -0.47
N LYS A 245 15.55 3.30 -0.71
CA LYS A 245 15.91 4.32 0.28
C LYS A 245 14.91 4.44 1.43
N LEU A 246 13.62 4.21 1.17
CA LEU A 246 12.54 4.46 2.13
C LEU A 246 12.72 3.69 3.45
N LYS A 247 13.19 2.44 3.39
CA LYS A 247 13.44 1.57 4.56
C LYS A 247 12.30 1.61 5.58
N ARG A 248 11.07 1.47 5.10
CA ARG A 248 9.87 1.43 5.93
C ARG A 248 9.07 0.15 5.75
N LYS A 249 8.40 -0.26 6.82
CA LYS A 249 7.30 -1.23 6.77
C LYS A 249 5.98 -0.49 6.85
N GLU A 250 5.07 -0.83 5.97
CA GLU A 250 3.76 -0.22 5.79
C GLU A 250 2.72 -1.33 5.94
N ARG A 251 2.38 -1.65 7.20
CA ARG A 251 1.54 -2.82 7.55
C ARG A 251 2.14 -4.12 7.01
N THR A 252 1.56 -4.65 5.93
CA THR A 252 1.99 -5.88 5.25
C THR A 252 3.01 -5.63 4.16
N TRP A 253 3.23 -4.36 3.78
CA TRP A 253 4.26 -3.98 2.84
C TRP A 253 5.57 -3.70 3.53
N ASN A 254 6.63 -4.02 2.82
CA ASN A 254 7.99 -3.67 3.20
C ASN A 254 8.64 -3.05 1.97
N SER A 255 9.24 -1.88 2.11
CA SER A 255 9.80 -1.15 0.98
C SER A 255 10.92 -1.93 0.28
N CYS A 256 11.68 -2.77 1.01
CA CYS A 256 12.71 -3.64 0.43
C CYS A 256 12.11 -4.80 -0.37
N ILE A 257 10.99 -5.37 0.08
CA ILE A 257 10.27 -6.41 -0.66
C ILE A 257 9.59 -5.82 -1.90
N ALA A 258 8.99 -4.63 -1.75
CA ALA A 258 8.41 -3.88 -2.86
C ALA A 258 9.45 -3.57 -3.95
N HIS A 259 10.63 -3.09 -3.53
CA HIS A 259 11.76 -2.86 -4.42
C HIS A 259 12.14 -4.13 -5.18
N GLN A 260 12.22 -5.27 -4.50
CA GLN A 260 12.61 -6.55 -5.11
C GLN A 260 11.60 -7.02 -6.17
N ILE A 261 10.30 -6.97 -5.85
CA ILE A 261 9.23 -7.33 -6.78
C ILE A 261 9.21 -6.37 -7.97
N ALA A 262 9.27 -5.06 -7.71
CA ALA A 262 9.24 -4.05 -8.77
C ALA A 262 10.48 -4.12 -9.68
N ARG A 263 11.65 -4.47 -9.12
CA ARG A 263 12.88 -4.67 -9.89
C ARG A 263 12.79 -5.91 -10.77
N ALA A 264 12.14 -6.98 -10.30
CA ALA A 264 11.87 -8.15 -11.13
C ALA A 264 10.98 -7.77 -12.33
N VAL A 265 9.93 -6.97 -12.11
CA VAL A 265 9.09 -6.42 -13.20
C VAL A 265 9.92 -5.60 -14.18
N PHE A 266 10.72 -4.65 -13.68
CA PHE A 266 11.61 -3.83 -14.51
C PHE A 266 12.53 -4.70 -15.39
N ASN A 267 13.19 -5.70 -14.81
CA ASN A 267 14.09 -6.59 -15.54
C ASN A 267 13.37 -7.46 -16.57
N LEU A 268 12.14 -7.90 -16.28
CA LEU A 268 11.34 -8.71 -17.21
C LEU A 268 10.93 -7.92 -18.45
N GLU A 269 10.58 -6.65 -18.30
CA GLU A 269 10.13 -5.79 -19.39
C GLU A 269 11.32 -5.24 -20.18
N HIS A 270 12.30 -4.65 -19.50
CA HIS A 270 13.47 -4.02 -20.13
C HIS A 270 14.49 -5.03 -20.62
N GLY A 271 14.68 -6.14 -19.91
CA GLY A 271 15.60 -7.19 -20.32
C GLY A 271 15.23 -7.83 -21.65
N PHE A 272 13.95 -7.76 -22.04
CA PHE A 272 13.50 -8.17 -23.37
C PHE A 272 13.67 -7.04 -24.40
N ALA A 273 13.20 -5.82 -24.09
CA ALA A 273 13.27 -4.68 -25.00
C ALA A 273 14.72 -4.33 -25.39
N PHE A 274 15.64 -4.28 -24.42
CA PHE A 274 17.06 -3.99 -24.67
C PHE A 274 17.76 -5.07 -25.50
N LYS A 275 17.39 -6.35 -25.36
CA LYS A 275 17.94 -7.43 -26.21
C LYS A 275 17.54 -7.28 -27.67
N GLN A 276 16.42 -6.62 -27.94
CA GLN A 276 15.94 -6.34 -29.29
C GLN A 276 16.38 -4.97 -29.83
N GLY A 277 17.13 -4.18 -29.05
CA GLY A 277 17.51 -2.82 -29.43
C GLY A 277 16.35 -1.82 -29.46
N ASN A 278 15.21 -2.17 -28.84
CA ASN A 278 14.03 -1.31 -28.82
C ASN A 278 14.17 -0.23 -27.74
N GLN A 279 13.83 1.01 -28.10
CA GLN A 279 13.77 2.12 -27.15
C GLN A 279 12.46 2.13 -26.34
N GLU A 280 11.37 1.58 -26.91
CA GLU A 280 10.09 1.40 -26.23
C GLU A 280 9.89 -0.07 -25.86
N ILE A 281 9.24 -0.33 -24.72
CA ILE A 281 8.84 -1.68 -24.29
C ILE A 281 7.62 -2.08 -25.12
N PRO A 282 7.71 -3.09 -26.01
CA PRO A 282 6.56 -3.57 -26.78
C PRO A 282 5.46 -4.15 -25.87
N GLU A 283 4.20 -4.12 -26.33
CA GLU A 283 3.04 -4.54 -25.51
C GLU A 283 3.13 -6.01 -25.04
N ASP A 284 3.63 -6.90 -25.87
CA ASP A 284 3.83 -8.33 -25.56
C ASP A 284 4.95 -8.58 -24.54
N CYS A 285 5.80 -7.58 -24.30
CA CYS A 285 6.85 -7.61 -23.29
C CYS A 285 6.37 -7.10 -21.93
N ARG A 286 5.28 -6.33 -21.91
CA ARG A 286 4.72 -5.71 -20.70
C ARG A 286 4.05 -6.77 -19.84
N VAL A 287 4.23 -6.62 -18.53
CA VAL A 287 3.76 -7.62 -17.56
C VAL A 287 2.66 -7.06 -16.67
N ARG A 288 1.67 -7.90 -16.39
CA ARG A 288 0.66 -7.69 -15.35
C ARG A 288 0.91 -8.69 -14.23
N LEU A 289 1.12 -8.19 -13.02
CA LEU A 289 1.31 -9.03 -11.84
C LEU A 289 0.03 -9.83 -11.54
N ASP A 290 0.21 -11.12 -11.26
CA ASP A 290 -0.88 -12.06 -10.97
C ASP A 290 -0.96 -12.38 -9.48
N SER A 291 0.14 -12.85 -8.91
CA SER A 291 0.26 -13.13 -7.49
C SER A 291 1.72 -13.15 -7.08
N VAL A 292 1.97 -13.05 -5.77
CA VAL A 292 3.32 -13.19 -5.20
C VAL A 292 3.24 -14.18 -4.06
N VAL A 293 4.08 -15.22 -4.07
CA VAL A 293 4.15 -16.22 -3.02
C VAL A 293 5.50 -16.14 -2.32
N PHE A 294 5.49 -16.14 -0.99
CA PHE A 294 6.69 -16.14 -0.16
C PHE A 294 6.96 -17.58 0.31
N GLU A 295 7.99 -18.20 -0.24
CA GLU A 295 8.36 -19.57 0.11
C GLU A 295 9.49 -19.57 1.16
N HIS A 296 9.10 -19.59 2.45
CA HIS A 296 10.05 -19.57 3.56
C HIS A 296 11.06 -20.73 3.51
N GLN A 297 10.60 -21.93 3.16
CA GLN A 297 11.45 -23.13 3.10
C GLN A 297 12.56 -23.02 2.05
N HIS A 298 12.26 -22.38 0.91
CA HIS A 298 13.18 -22.22 -0.21
C HIS A 298 13.85 -20.84 -0.26
N GLN A 299 13.60 -19.98 0.74
CA GLN A 299 14.17 -18.64 0.83
C GLN A 299 14.02 -17.83 -0.47
N ARG A 300 12.79 -17.82 -1.00
CA ARG A 300 12.51 -17.17 -2.28
C ARG A 300 11.11 -16.56 -2.33
N ILE A 301 10.99 -15.53 -3.14
CA ILE A 301 9.73 -14.93 -3.55
C ILE A 301 9.44 -15.39 -4.98
N VAL A 302 8.30 -16.01 -5.19
CA VAL A 302 7.82 -16.40 -6.53
C VAL A 302 6.82 -15.35 -7.00
N VAL A 303 7.18 -14.61 -8.03
CA VAL A 303 6.34 -13.57 -8.64
C VAL A 303 5.68 -14.15 -9.87
N PHE A 304 4.36 -14.33 -9.81
CA PHE A 304 3.55 -14.76 -10.93
C PHE A 304 3.06 -13.56 -11.72
N TYR A 305 3.11 -13.63 -13.06
CA TYR A 305 2.76 -12.54 -13.95
C TYR A 305 2.19 -13.06 -15.27
N ARG A 306 1.55 -12.17 -16.03
CA ARG A 306 1.04 -12.44 -17.38
C ARG A 306 1.58 -11.42 -18.35
N ARG A 307 1.98 -11.87 -19.54
CA ARG A 307 2.34 -10.99 -20.66
C ARG A 307 1.10 -10.67 -21.48
N MET A 308 0.95 -9.41 -21.86
CA MET A 308 -0.19 -8.97 -22.67
C MET A 308 0.10 -9.16 -24.16
N ALA A 309 0.30 -10.42 -24.56
CA ALA A 309 0.47 -10.75 -25.98
C ALA A 309 -0.85 -10.49 -26.73
N THR A 310 -0.80 -9.65 -27.77
CA THR A 310 -1.96 -9.21 -28.57
C THR A 310 -2.75 -10.34 -29.24
N TYR A 311 -2.19 -11.55 -29.32
CA TYR A 311 -2.78 -12.69 -30.02
C TYR A 311 -3.32 -13.80 -29.10
N LYS A 312 -3.09 -13.76 -27.77
CA LYS A 312 -3.57 -14.81 -26.85
C LYS A 312 -4.88 -14.38 -26.18
N THR A 313 -5.96 -15.13 -26.41
CA THR A 313 -7.27 -14.95 -25.75
C THR A 313 -7.22 -15.21 -24.24
N HIS A 314 -6.27 -16.06 -23.80
CA HIS A 314 -5.96 -16.30 -22.40
C HIS A 314 -4.44 -16.27 -22.20
N PRO A 315 -3.85 -15.14 -21.76
CA PRO A 315 -2.43 -15.08 -21.51
C PRO A 315 -2.03 -16.04 -20.37
N GLU A 316 -1.06 -16.91 -20.65
CA GLU A 316 -0.53 -17.89 -19.71
C GLU A 316 0.14 -17.20 -18.52
N VAL A 317 0.00 -17.78 -17.33
CA VAL A 317 0.68 -17.29 -16.12
C VAL A 317 2.11 -17.81 -16.11
N GLU A 318 3.06 -16.89 -16.19
CA GLU A 318 4.49 -17.13 -16.04
C GLU A 318 4.93 -16.81 -14.60
N SER A 319 6.13 -17.26 -14.22
CA SER A 319 6.70 -16.96 -12.91
C SER A 319 8.19 -16.62 -12.99
N VAL A 320 8.65 -15.72 -12.13
CA VAL A 320 10.07 -15.45 -11.87
C VAL A 320 10.35 -15.60 -10.38
N THR A 321 11.53 -16.10 -10.05
CA THR A 321 11.97 -16.25 -8.66
C THR A 321 12.91 -15.11 -8.28
N VAL A 322 12.69 -14.52 -7.12
CA VAL A 322 13.55 -13.50 -6.53
C VAL A 322 14.13 -14.05 -5.22
N PRO A 323 15.45 -13.96 -4.97
CA PRO A 323 16.04 -14.42 -3.72
C PRO A 323 15.48 -13.63 -2.53
N TRP A 324 15.19 -14.31 -1.42
CA TRP A 324 14.64 -13.67 -0.22
C TRP A 324 15.13 -14.35 1.04
N ASP A 325 15.68 -13.57 1.97
CA ASP A 325 16.12 -14.09 3.25
C ASP A 325 15.06 -13.83 4.34
N PRO A 326 14.31 -14.87 4.78
CA PRO A 326 13.29 -14.74 5.81
C PRO A 326 13.86 -14.41 7.19
N LEU A 327 15.16 -14.62 7.43
CA LEU A 327 15.80 -14.32 8.72
C LEU A 327 15.95 -12.81 8.96
N ILE A 328 15.91 -12.00 7.90
CA ILE A 328 15.97 -10.54 8.02
C ILE A 328 14.57 -9.95 8.32
N ASP A 329 13.49 -10.73 8.10
CA ASP A 329 12.11 -10.27 8.27
C ASP A 329 11.29 -11.21 9.19
N VAL A 330 11.77 -11.39 10.44
CA VAL A 330 11.17 -12.24 11.49
C VAL A 330 9.72 -11.90 11.88
N HIS A 331 9.16 -10.81 11.36
CA HIS A 331 7.78 -10.37 11.60
C HIS A 331 6.98 -10.21 10.30
N PHE A 332 7.42 -10.81 9.20
CA PHE A 332 6.69 -10.81 7.92
C PHE A 332 5.76 -12.01 7.84
N ASP A 333 4.50 -11.80 8.20
CA ASP A 333 3.50 -12.88 8.29
C ASP A 333 2.82 -13.18 6.93
N PHE A 334 3.31 -12.63 5.82
CA PHE A 334 2.66 -12.79 4.51
C PHE A 334 3.22 -13.97 3.72
N VAL A 335 2.35 -14.93 3.45
CA VAL A 335 2.67 -16.08 2.59
C VAL A 335 2.27 -15.82 1.13
N HIS A 336 1.31 -14.91 0.87
CA HIS A 336 0.74 -14.70 -0.46
C HIS A 336 0.11 -13.33 -0.69
N MET A 337 0.45 -12.64 -1.78
CA MET A 337 -0.23 -11.44 -2.28
C MET A 337 -1.07 -11.78 -3.50
N SER A 338 -2.36 -11.46 -3.44
CA SER A 338 -3.30 -11.76 -4.51
C SER A 338 -3.23 -10.74 -5.65
N ARG A 339 -3.78 -11.14 -6.81
CA ARG A 339 -3.99 -10.27 -7.97
C ARG A 339 -4.71 -8.98 -7.61
N LYS A 340 -5.74 -9.08 -6.76
CA LYS A 340 -6.56 -7.95 -6.30
C LYS A 340 -5.71 -6.91 -5.57
N ALA A 341 -4.86 -7.36 -4.63
CA ALA A 341 -3.95 -6.51 -3.89
C ALA A 341 -2.89 -5.87 -4.80
N LEU A 342 -2.28 -6.64 -5.69
CA LEU A 342 -1.23 -6.18 -6.61
C LEU A 342 -1.78 -5.21 -7.67
N ALA A 343 -3.00 -5.46 -8.16
CA ALA A 343 -3.68 -4.56 -9.06
C ALA A 343 -3.87 -3.19 -8.40
N CYS A 344 -4.17 -3.16 -7.10
CA CYS A 344 -4.27 -1.92 -6.32
C CYS A 344 -2.93 -1.47 -5.73
N PHE A 345 -1.79 -1.85 -6.32
CA PHE A 345 -0.44 -1.44 -5.90
C PHE A 345 -0.15 -1.66 -4.42
N GLY A 346 -0.83 -2.65 -3.81
CA GLY A 346 -0.64 -2.97 -2.42
C GLY A 346 -1.43 -2.17 -1.41
N TYR A 347 -2.28 -1.24 -1.83
CA TYR A 347 -3.14 -0.53 -0.89
C TYR A 347 -4.03 -1.51 -0.13
N THR A 348 -4.26 -1.19 1.15
CA THR A 348 -5.11 -1.99 2.05
C THR A 348 -6.17 -1.16 2.79
N GLY A 349 -6.34 0.12 2.41
CA GLY A 349 -7.47 0.96 2.83
C GLY A 349 -7.53 1.38 4.30
N VAL A 350 -6.41 1.38 5.02
CA VAL A 350 -6.34 1.74 6.45
C VAL A 350 -5.03 2.46 6.76
N HIS A 351 -5.08 3.43 7.67
CA HIS A 351 -3.93 4.10 8.29
C HIS A 351 -2.79 3.14 8.65
N LEU A 352 -1.58 3.56 8.31
CA LEU A 352 -0.37 2.79 8.51
C LEU A 352 0.42 3.36 9.69
N ILE A 353 0.84 2.47 10.59
CA ILE A 353 2.03 2.71 11.40
C ILE A 353 3.22 2.33 10.52
N VAL A 354 4.16 3.26 10.37
CA VAL A 354 5.25 3.15 9.40
C VAL A 354 6.61 3.05 10.10
N PRO A 355 6.91 1.95 10.82
CA PRO A 355 8.19 1.83 11.51
C PRO A 355 9.35 1.75 10.51
N PRO A 356 10.53 2.28 10.87
CA PRO A 356 11.75 2.04 10.11
C PRO A 356 12.14 0.56 10.21
N ILE A 357 12.78 0.06 9.15
CA ILE A 357 13.32 -1.30 9.08
C ILE A 357 14.79 -1.28 8.69
N PRO A 358 15.59 -2.28 9.09
CA PRO A 358 16.90 -2.50 8.48
C PRO A 358 16.75 -2.80 6.98
N CYS A 359 17.84 -2.65 6.22
CA CYS A 359 17.84 -3.09 4.83
C CYS A 359 17.67 -4.62 4.76
N GLN A 360 16.70 -5.07 3.97
CA GLN A 360 16.42 -6.50 3.77
C GLN A 360 16.57 -6.92 2.30
N CYS A 361 17.21 -6.09 1.48
CA CYS A 361 17.51 -6.47 0.11
C CYS A 361 18.67 -7.48 0.12
N HIS A 362 18.51 -8.57 -0.62
CA HIS A 362 19.53 -9.61 -0.69
C HIS A 362 20.85 -9.07 -1.29
N PRO A 363 22.03 -9.34 -0.69
CA PRO A 363 23.31 -8.77 -1.14
C PRO A 363 23.66 -9.06 -2.60
N SER A 364 23.26 -10.23 -3.12
CA SER A 364 23.49 -10.61 -4.53
C SER A 364 22.71 -9.79 -5.54
N LEU A 365 21.71 -9.00 -5.11
CA LEU A 365 20.99 -8.11 -6.00
C LEU A 365 21.83 -6.86 -6.34
N GLY A 366 22.98 -6.63 -5.72
CA GLY A 366 23.85 -5.48 -5.98
C GLY A 366 23.25 -4.17 -5.45
N GLN A 367 24.11 -3.25 -5.01
CA GLN A 367 23.68 -1.88 -4.67
C GLN A 367 23.19 -1.21 -5.95
N PHE A 368 21.95 -0.72 -5.94
CA PHE A 368 21.45 0.13 -7.02
C PHE A 368 22.18 1.47 -6.91
N SER A 369 23.25 1.65 -7.68
CA SER A 369 23.90 2.94 -7.85
C SER A 369 23.18 3.66 -8.99
N PRO A 370 22.55 4.83 -8.77
CA PRO A 370 22.06 5.64 -9.87
C PRO A 370 23.30 6.12 -10.62
N ALA A 371 23.62 5.48 -11.75
CA ALA A 371 24.67 5.97 -12.61
C ALA A 371 24.27 7.40 -13.03
N ALA A 372 25.06 8.38 -12.59
CA ALA A 372 25.05 9.71 -13.16
C ALA A 372 25.31 9.53 -14.66
N SER A 373 24.32 9.90 -15.47
CA SER A 373 24.48 10.02 -16.91
C SER A 373 25.46 11.15 -17.20
N ASP A 374 26.74 10.84 -17.24
CA ASP A 374 27.74 11.68 -17.90
C ASP A 374 27.86 11.19 -19.36
N PRO A 375 27.41 11.95 -20.36
CA PRO A 375 27.44 11.52 -21.77
C PRO A 375 28.83 11.54 -22.41
N SER A 376 29.91 11.72 -21.63
CA SER A 376 31.23 12.05 -22.16
C SER A 376 32.29 10.95 -22.10
N SER A 377 31.97 9.71 -21.68
CA SER A 377 33.01 8.68 -21.45
C SER A 377 32.95 7.42 -22.33
N GLU A 378 31.99 7.24 -23.25
CA GLU A 378 32.02 6.12 -24.22
C GLU A 378 32.56 6.56 -25.58
N MET A 379 33.85 6.89 -25.63
CA MET A 379 34.59 6.94 -26.90
C MET A 379 36.07 6.63 -26.69
N SER A 380 36.41 5.47 -26.11
CA SER A 380 37.75 4.87 -26.28
C SER A 380 37.74 3.41 -25.81
N LEU A 381 37.90 2.47 -26.76
CA LEU A 381 38.44 1.10 -26.67
C LEU A 381 37.91 0.33 -27.90
N GLU A 382 38.43 0.61 -29.10
CA GLU A 382 39.52 -0.14 -29.77
C GLU A 382 39.19 -1.65 -29.86
N LEU A 383 38.77 -2.21 -31.00
CA LEU A 383 39.54 -2.43 -32.24
C LEU A 383 40.97 -2.90 -31.97
N ARG A 384 41.10 -4.19 -31.66
CA ARG A 384 42.22 -5.07 -32.04
C ARG A 384 41.78 -6.52 -32.09
#